data_AF-A0A1C6IRA8-F1
#
_entry.id   AF-A0A1C6IRA8-F1
#
_cell.length_a   1.000
_cell.length_b   1.000
_cell.length_c   1.000
_cell.angle_alpha   90.00
_cell.angle_beta   90.00
_cell.angle_gamma   90.00
#
_symmetry.space_group_name_H-M   'P 1'
#
loop_
_entity.id
_entity.type
_entity.pdbx_description
1 polymer ?
#
loop_
_entity_poly.entity_id
_entity_poly.type
_entity_poly.pdbx_seq_one_letter_code
_entity_poly.pdbx_strand_id
1 'polypeptide(L)'
;MTTEEAKKIRIADYLHCLGYSPVKQQGVNLWYKSPFREENEPSFKVNTEREQWFDFGLGKGGNIIALAAHLYATESVPHILKRIEEQTPHVRPVSFSFHRQSATEPSFQQLDIVQLSSPALLSYLQERGINTALAKRECREAHFTNNGKRYFAIAFPNISGGYEIRNRYFKGCIAPKEISHIRQSGEPRKACYVFEGFMDYLSFLTLRLESCPQFPDFDRQDYMVLNSVANVSKALYPLGSYERIHCFLDNDRAGMEALQQIKKEYDNARYIRDASHIYSGCKDLNEYLQKQAETKKQAQSIKVKTPPNKPGGFRL
;
A
#
# COMPACT_ATOMS: atom_id res chain seq x y z
N MET A 1 -23.55 12.81 -33.53
CA MET A 1 -23.50 12.66 -32.07
C MET A 1 -22.85 13.87 -31.37
N THR A 2 -23.37 14.28 -30.21
CA THR A 2 -22.82 15.33 -29.32
C THR A 2 -21.89 14.76 -28.23
N THR A 3 -21.13 15.62 -27.55
CA THR A 3 -20.25 15.20 -26.43
C THR A 3 -21.02 14.60 -25.25
N GLU A 4 -22.20 15.14 -24.92
CA GLU A 4 -23.04 14.65 -23.82
C GLU A 4 -23.72 13.32 -24.18
N GLU A 5 -24.08 13.11 -25.44
CA GLU A 5 -24.54 11.80 -25.93
C GLU A 5 -23.43 10.75 -25.85
N ALA A 6 -22.22 11.10 -26.28
CA ALA A 6 -21.08 10.19 -26.24
C ALA A 6 -20.79 9.70 -24.81
N LYS A 7 -20.82 10.61 -23.82
CA LYS A 7 -20.56 10.29 -22.41
C LYS A 7 -21.58 9.33 -21.77
N LYS A 8 -22.75 9.12 -22.39
CA LYS A 8 -23.75 8.14 -21.92
C LYS A 8 -23.43 6.71 -22.36
N ILE A 9 -22.52 6.54 -23.33
CA ILE A 9 -22.09 5.22 -23.80
C ILE A 9 -21.19 4.62 -22.74
N ARG A 10 -21.52 3.40 -22.30
CA ARG A 10 -20.71 2.66 -21.34
C ARG A 10 -19.37 2.28 -21.96
N ILE A 11 -18.29 2.60 -21.26
CA ILE A 11 -16.92 2.33 -21.74
C ILE A 11 -16.71 0.83 -21.93
N ALA A 12 -17.28 0.01 -21.05
CA ALA A 12 -17.17 -1.45 -21.12
C ALA A 12 -17.79 -2.01 -22.42
N ASP A 13 -18.99 -1.54 -22.77
CA ASP A 13 -19.69 -1.97 -23.99
C ASP A 13 -18.94 -1.46 -25.24
N TYR A 14 -18.45 -0.23 -25.21
CA TYR A 14 -17.64 0.35 -26.30
C TYR A 14 -16.34 -0.43 -26.54
N LEU A 15 -15.60 -0.76 -25.48
CA LEU A 15 -14.37 -1.55 -25.58
C LEU A 15 -14.63 -2.95 -26.13
N HIS A 16 -15.74 -3.58 -25.76
CA HIS A 16 -16.10 -4.89 -26.26
C HIS A 16 -16.35 -4.89 -27.78
N CYS A 17 -17.02 -3.85 -28.30
CA CYS A 17 -17.20 -3.68 -29.75
C CYS A 17 -15.89 -3.56 -30.51
N LEU A 18 -14.88 -2.98 -29.86
CA LEU A 18 -13.53 -2.87 -30.41
C LEU A 18 -12.69 -4.15 -30.23
N GLY A 19 -13.29 -5.23 -29.70
CA GLY A 19 -12.63 -6.53 -29.49
C GLY A 19 -11.89 -6.67 -28.15
N TYR A 20 -11.98 -5.69 -27.26
CA TYR A 20 -11.34 -5.76 -25.95
C TYR A 20 -12.27 -6.38 -24.93
N SER A 21 -11.81 -7.45 -24.27
CA SER A 21 -12.53 -8.09 -23.17
C SER A 21 -11.79 -7.87 -21.85
N PRO A 22 -12.52 -7.64 -20.75
CA PRO A 22 -11.90 -7.54 -19.44
C PRO A 22 -11.30 -8.89 -19.04
N VAL A 23 -10.15 -8.83 -18.37
CA VAL A 23 -9.41 -9.99 -17.86
C VAL A 23 -9.89 -10.36 -16.45
N LYS A 24 -10.28 -9.36 -15.65
CA LYS A 24 -10.83 -9.57 -14.30
C LYS A 24 -11.77 -8.43 -13.91
N GLN A 25 -12.70 -8.73 -13.00
CA GLN A 25 -13.56 -7.74 -12.36
C GLN A 25 -13.24 -7.69 -10.85
N GLN A 26 -13.20 -6.49 -10.29
CA GLN A 26 -13.03 -6.23 -8.85
C GLN A 26 -14.04 -5.15 -8.42
N GLY A 27 -15.18 -5.59 -7.88
CA GLY A 27 -16.32 -4.72 -7.61
C GLY A 27 -16.78 -4.00 -8.89
N VAL A 28 -16.80 -2.67 -8.84
CA VAL A 28 -17.18 -1.77 -9.94
C VAL A 28 -16.06 -1.52 -10.95
N ASN A 29 -14.91 -2.17 -10.80
CA ASN A 29 -13.75 -1.98 -11.68
C ASN A 29 -13.55 -3.20 -12.57
N LEU A 30 -13.52 -2.97 -13.87
CA LEU A 30 -13.11 -3.93 -14.89
C LEU A 30 -11.65 -3.67 -15.26
N TRP A 31 -10.84 -4.72 -15.29
CA TRP A 31 -9.43 -4.65 -15.65
C TRP A 31 -9.19 -5.29 -17.00
N TYR A 32 -8.41 -4.63 -17.84
CA TYR A 32 -8.07 -5.02 -19.21
C TYR A 32 -6.55 -5.01 -19.34
N LYS A 33 -6.05 -5.77 -20.33
CA LYS A 33 -4.78 -5.40 -20.94
C LYS A 33 -4.96 -4.06 -21.64
N SER A 34 -3.94 -3.21 -21.58
CA SER A 34 -3.97 -1.90 -22.22
C SER A 34 -4.35 -2.02 -23.71
N PRO A 35 -5.34 -1.26 -24.19
CA PRO A 35 -5.65 -1.22 -25.61
C PRO A 35 -4.61 -0.40 -26.41
N PHE A 36 -3.63 0.21 -25.73
CA PHE A 36 -2.64 1.09 -26.33
C PHE A 36 -1.27 0.42 -26.54
N ARG A 37 -1.05 -0.77 -25.97
CA ARG A 37 0.21 -1.50 -26.04
C ARG A 37 0.03 -2.97 -25.74
N GLU A 38 0.98 -3.79 -26.16
CA GLU A 38 1.06 -5.17 -25.72
C GLU A 38 1.60 -5.26 -24.29
N GLU A 39 0.94 -6.05 -23.46
CA GLU A 39 1.40 -6.32 -22.09
C GLU A 39 1.01 -7.72 -21.61
N ASN A 40 1.78 -8.21 -20.64
CA ASN A 40 1.51 -9.49 -19.98
C ASN A 40 0.52 -9.31 -18.82
N GLU A 41 0.74 -8.30 -17.97
CA GLU A 41 -0.08 -8.01 -16.80
C GLU A 41 -1.12 -6.91 -17.07
N PRO A 42 -2.41 -7.11 -16.74
CA PRO A 42 -3.46 -6.11 -16.95
C PRO A 42 -3.24 -4.84 -16.14
N SER A 43 -3.15 -3.70 -16.81
CA SER A 43 -2.90 -2.39 -16.19
C SER A 43 -3.92 -1.31 -16.56
N PHE A 44 -4.92 -1.64 -17.39
CA PHE A 44 -5.97 -0.71 -17.78
C PHE A 44 -7.24 -0.98 -16.98
N LYS A 45 -7.77 0.03 -16.32
CA LYS A 45 -8.92 -0.08 -15.40
C LYS A 45 -10.06 0.79 -15.88
N VAL A 46 -11.26 0.22 -15.98
CA VAL A 46 -12.53 0.92 -16.23
C VAL A 46 -13.39 0.86 -14.98
N ASN A 47 -13.82 2.00 -14.47
CA ASN A 47 -14.80 2.09 -13.40
C ASN A 47 -16.21 2.24 -14.01
N THR A 48 -17.10 1.27 -13.76
CA THR A 48 -18.42 1.17 -14.38
C THR A 48 -19.49 2.06 -13.74
N GLU A 49 -19.21 2.68 -12.59
CA GLU A 49 -20.14 3.65 -11.97
C GLU A 49 -19.84 5.07 -12.44
N ARG A 50 -18.55 5.41 -12.52
CA ARG A 50 -18.09 6.73 -12.95
C ARG A 50 -17.95 6.87 -14.46
N GLU A 51 -18.02 5.76 -15.20
CA GLU A 51 -17.72 5.69 -16.64
C GLU A 51 -16.39 6.38 -16.98
N GLN A 52 -15.36 6.01 -16.23
CA GLN A 52 -14.00 6.53 -16.37
C GLN A 52 -13.00 5.39 -16.48
N TRP A 53 -11.98 5.59 -17.31
CA TRP A 53 -10.86 4.67 -17.46
C TRP A 53 -9.56 5.29 -16.93
N PHE A 54 -8.62 4.44 -16.55
CA PHE A 54 -7.25 4.82 -16.22
C PHE A 54 -6.29 3.70 -16.63
N ASP A 55 -5.22 4.05 -17.33
CA ASP A 55 -4.13 3.16 -17.69
C ASP A 55 -2.92 3.45 -16.80
N PHE A 56 -2.54 2.48 -15.97
CA PHE A 56 -1.44 2.64 -15.02
C PHE A 56 -0.05 2.65 -15.66
N GLY A 57 0.12 2.09 -16.86
CA GLY A 57 1.41 2.16 -17.57
C GLY A 57 1.63 3.47 -18.31
N LEU A 58 0.56 4.13 -18.78
CA LEU A 58 0.64 5.45 -19.38
C LEU A 58 0.46 6.59 -18.37
N GLY A 59 -0.10 6.31 -17.19
CA GLY A 59 -0.49 7.34 -16.22
C GLY A 59 -1.59 8.27 -16.74
N LYS A 60 -2.42 7.80 -17.69
CA LYS A 60 -3.48 8.58 -18.33
C LYS A 60 -4.85 7.97 -18.05
N GLY A 61 -5.88 8.80 -18.09
CA GLY A 61 -7.26 8.36 -17.89
C GLY A 61 -8.25 9.44 -18.29
N GLY A 62 -9.54 9.09 -18.24
CA GLY A 62 -10.60 10.03 -18.57
C GLY A 62 -11.92 9.33 -18.87
N ASN A 63 -12.80 10.03 -19.57
CA ASN A 63 -14.06 9.48 -20.07
C ASN A 63 -13.86 8.81 -21.45
N ILE A 64 -14.95 8.38 -22.08
CA ILE A 64 -14.94 7.76 -23.41
C ILE A 64 -14.35 8.65 -24.52
N ILE A 65 -14.48 9.98 -24.42
CA ILE A 65 -13.90 10.90 -25.41
C ILE A 65 -12.37 10.86 -25.30
N ALA A 66 -11.84 10.94 -24.07
CA ALA A 66 -10.40 10.81 -23.82
C ALA A 66 -9.88 9.42 -24.24
N LEU A 67 -10.68 8.37 -24.02
CA LEU A 67 -10.33 7.01 -24.48
C LEU A 67 -10.18 6.96 -25.99
N ALA A 68 -11.19 7.44 -26.71
CA ALA A 68 -11.20 7.44 -28.17
C ALA A 68 -10.11 8.34 -28.76
N ALA A 69 -9.82 9.49 -28.13
CA ALA A 69 -8.69 10.34 -28.52
C ALA A 69 -7.36 9.57 -28.53
N HIS A 70 -7.14 8.73 -27.52
CA HIS A 70 -5.95 7.87 -27.45
C HIS A 70 -5.99 6.71 -28.44
N LEU A 71 -7.14 6.04 -28.60
CA LEU A 71 -7.29 4.92 -29.54
C LEU A 71 -7.08 5.33 -31.00
N TYR A 72 -7.57 6.52 -31.37
CA TYR A 72 -7.48 7.04 -32.74
C TYR A 72 -6.33 8.01 -32.95
N ALA A 73 -5.47 8.22 -31.93
CA ALA A 73 -4.33 9.12 -31.96
C ALA A 73 -4.67 10.52 -32.54
N THR A 74 -5.75 11.13 -32.07
CA THR A 74 -6.23 12.42 -32.56
C THR A 74 -6.87 13.24 -31.45
N GLU A 75 -6.73 14.57 -31.54
CA GLU A 75 -7.37 15.53 -30.62
C GLU A 75 -8.61 16.18 -31.23
N SER A 76 -8.96 15.85 -32.47
CA SER A 76 -10.12 16.42 -33.16
C SER A 76 -11.42 15.83 -32.58
N VAL A 77 -12.10 16.62 -31.73
CA VAL A 77 -13.39 16.23 -31.12
C VAL A 77 -14.43 15.83 -32.17
N PRO A 78 -14.63 16.55 -33.29
CA PRO A 78 -15.57 16.12 -34.33
C PRO A 78 -15.23 14.74 -34.91
N HIS A 79 -13.93 14.45 -35.12
CA HIS A 79 -13.49 13.15 -35.61
C HIS A 79 -13.76 12.04 -34.58
N ILE A 80 -13.41 12.30 -33.31
CA ILE A 80 -13.64 11.36 -32.19
C ILE A 80 -15.12 11.02 -32.07
N LEU A 81 -16.00 12.03 -32.09
CA LEU A 81 -17.44 11.82 -31.99
C LEU A 81 -17.97 11.02 -33.18
N LYS A 82 -17.49 11.30 -34.39
CA LYS A 82 -17.85 10.50 -35.57
C LYS A 82 -17.44 9.03 -35.41
N ARG A 83 -16.22 8.76 -34.93
CA ARG A 83 -15.73 7.39 -34.72
C ARG A 83 -16.53 6.63 -33.67
N ILE A 84 -16.86 7.27 -32.56
CA ILE A 84 -17.69 6.66 -31.52
C ILE A 84 -19.08 6.38 -32.10
N GLU A 85 -19.67 7.32 -32.83
CA GLU A 85 -20.99 7.19 -33.47
C GLU A 85 -21.05 6.05 -34.48
N GLU A 86 -19.98 5.83 -35.27
CA GLU A 86 -19.84 4.69 -36.18
C GLU A 86 -19.89 3.34 -35.44
N GLN A 87 -19.41 3.28 -34.20
CA GLN A 87 -19.41 2.05 -33.39
C GLN A 87 -20.69 1.87 -32.57
N THR A 88 -21.41 2.94 -32.23
CA THR A 88 -22.62 2.93 -31.39
C THR A 88 -23.68 1.89 -31.81
N PRO A 89 -24.00 1.66 -33.10
CA PRO A 89 -24.98 0.64 -33.50
C PRO A 89 -24.59 -0.80 -33.11
N HIS A 90 -23.30 -1.03 -32.91
CA HIS A 90 -22.75 -2.32 -32.50
C HIS A 90 -22.58 -2.43 -30.98
N VAL A 91 -22.65 -1.30 -30.25
CA VAL A 91 -22.61 -1.25 -28.79
C VAL A 91 -23.88 -1.89 -28.24
N ARG A 92 -23.71 -3.11 -27.70
CA ARG A 92 -24.74 -3.85 -27.00
C ARG A 92 -24.33 -3.98 -25.54
N PRO A 93 -25.29 -3.91 -24.59
CA PRO A 93 -25.00 -4.22 -23.20
C PRO A 93 -24.37 -5.60 -23.10
N VAL A 94 -23.14 -5.66 -22.62
CA VAL A 94 -22.41 -6.93 -22.49
C VAL A 94 -22.37 -7.36 -21.04
N SER A 95 -22.92 -8.54 -20.78
CA SER A 95 -22.75 -9.23 -19.50
C SER A 95 -21.49 -10.09 -19.57
N PHE A 96 -20.41 -9.65 -18.95
CA PHE A 96 -19.24 -10.51 -18.78
C PHE A 96 -19.52 -11.54 -17.69
N SER A 97 -19.42 -12.82 -18.04
CA SER A 97 -19.51 -13.94 -17.11
C SER A 97 -18.18 -14.11 -16.37
N PHE A 98 -17.85 -13.14 -15.54
CA PHE A 98 -16.96 -13.41 -14.41
C PHE A 98 -17.79 -14.16 -13.38
N HIS A 99 -17.25 -15.23 -12.79
CA HIS A 99 -17.90 -15.89 -11.66
C HIS A 99 -18.30 -14.78 -10.67
N ARG A 100 -19.61 -14.62 -10.53
CA ARG A 100 -20.27 -13.41 -10.03
C ARG A 100 -19.79 -13.15 -8.60
N GLN A 101 -18.74 -12.35 -8.43
CA GLN A 101 -18.43 -11.76 -7.13
C GLN A 101 -19.49 -10.68 -6.91
N SER A 102 -20.56 -11.08 -6.22
CA SER A 102 -21.60 -10.19 -5.74
C SER A 102 -20.94 -8.96 -5.11
N ALA A 103 -21.26 -7.77 -5.63
CA ALA A 103 -20.82 -6.49 -5.09
C ALA A 103 -21.50 -6.12 -3.75
N THR A 104 -22.03 -7.11 -3.03
CA THR A 104 -22.83 -6.95 -1.82
C THR A 104 -22.49 -7.92 -0.70
N GLU A 105 -21.56 -8.86 -0.91
CA GLU A 105 -21.03 -9.67 0.19
C GLU A 105 -19.71 -9.07 0.67
N PRO A 106 -19.45 -8.99 1.99
CA PRO A 106 -18.18 -8.49 2.49
C PRO A 106 -17.05 -9.28 1.81
N SER A 107 -16.04 -8.59 1.28
CA SER A 107 -14.91 -9.19 0.55
C SER A 107 -14.13 -10.23 1.37
N PHE A 108 -14.42 -10.32 2.66
CA PHE A 108 -13.95 -11.32 3.60
C PHE A 108 -15.15 -11.90 4.34
N GLN A 109 -15.42 -13.18 4.12
CA GLN A 109 -16.41 -13.97 4.86
C GLN A 109 -15.69 -14.76 5.96
N GLN A 110 -16.40 -15.12 7.03
CA GLN A 110 -15.83 -15.93 8.14
C GLN A 110 -14.52 -15.33 8.67
N LEU A 111 -14.55 -14.04 9.01
CA LEU A 111 -13.39 -13.34 9.54
C LEU A 111 -13.17 -13.72 11.01
N ASP A 112 -12.10 -14.45 11.29
CA ASP A 112 -11.63 -14.74 12.63
C ASP A 112 -10.34 -13.95 12.89
N ILE A 113 -10.34 -13.12 13.94
CA ILE A 113 -9.14 -12.41 14.40
C ILE A 113 -8.61 -13.13 15.63
N VAL A 114 -7.39 -13.67 15.52
CA VAL A 114 -6.74 -14.45 16.59
C VAL A 114 -5.36 -13.90 16.90
N GLN A 115 -4.76 -14.40 17.99
CA GLN A 115 -3.39 -14.03 18.35
C GLN A 115 -2.41 -14.50 17.27
N LEU A 116 -1.50 -13.61 16.87
CA LEU A 116 -0.49 -13.92 15.86
C LEU A 116 0.39 -15.08 16.30
N SER A 117 0.22 -16.24 15.67
CA SER A 117 0.89 -17.48 16.07
C SER A 117 1.31 -18.37 14.89
N SER A 118 0.78 -18.14 13.68
CA SER A 118 1.14 -18.92 12.50
C SER A 118 2.64 -18.89 12.20
N PRO A 119 3.30 -20.05 12.13
CA PRO A 119 4.72 -20.14 11.78
C PRO A 119 5.04 -19.51 10.42
N ALA A 120 4.13 -19.60 9.45
CA ALA A 120 4.34 -19.03 8.12
C ALA A 120 4.35 -17.49 8.15
N LEU A 121 3.46 -16.87 8.92
CA LEU A 121 3.43 -15.41 9.08
C LEU A 121 4.64 -14.91 9.89
N LEU A 122 5.03 -15.65 10.93
CA LEU A 122 6.20 -15.32 11.73
C LEU A 122 7.50 -15.45 10.93
N SER A 123 7.65 -16.52 10.13
CA SER A 123 8.78 -16.68 9.20
C SER A 123 8.85 -15.54 8.20
N TYR A 124 7.70 -15.14 7.64
CA TYR A 124 7.63 -13.98 6.74
C TYR A 124 8.09 -12.68 7.42
N LEU A 125 7.66 -12.41 8.65
CA LEU A 125 8.12 -11.24 9.41
C LEU A 125 9.63 -11.30 9.70
N GLN A 126 10.16 -12.46 10.07
CA GLN A 126 11.60 -12.66 10.30
C GLN A 126 12.43 -12.45 9.04
N GLU A 127 11.96 -12.94 7.89
CA GLU A 127 12.58 -12.68 6.58
C GLU A 127 12.64 -11.18 6.28
N ARG A 128 11.61 -10.43 6.67
CA ARG A 128 11.56 -8.97 6.58
C ARG A 128 12.35 -8.25 7.70
N GLY A 129 13.12 -8.99 8.49
CA GLY A 129 13.95 -8.48 9.59
C GLY A 129 13.19 -8.05 10.83
N ILE A 130 11.86 -8.28 10.91
CA ILE A 130 11.03 -7.79 12.01
C ILE A 130 11.13 -8.71 13.22
N ASN A 131 11.27 -8.10 14.41
CA ASN A 131 11.22 -8.83 15.67
C ASN A 131 9.82 -9.41 15.91
N THR A 132 9.73 -10.74 16.01
CA THR A 132 8.46 -11.45 16.16
C THR A 132 7.76 -11.19 17.49
N ALA A 133 8.47 -10.88 18.56
CA ALA A 133 7.85 -10.56 19.84
C ALA A 133 7.13 -9.21 19.79
N LEU A 134 7.76 -8.20 19.15
CA LEU A 134 7.12 -6.92 18.88
C LEU A 134 5.93 -7.09 17.93
N ALA A 135 6.09 -7.84 16.83
CA ALA A 135 4.97 -8.09 15.91
C ALA A 135 3.79 -8.80 16.59
N LYS A 136 4.01 -9.76 17.49
CA LYS A 136 2.95 -10.42 18.26
C LYS A 136 2.22 -9.47 19.22
N ARG A 137 2.90 -8.43 19.70
CA ARG A 137 2.30 -7.38 20.55
C ARG A 137 1.38 -6.48 19.71
N GLU A 138 1.89 -6.00 18.58
CA GLU A 138 1.23 -4.98 17.75
C GLU A 138 0.18 -5.55 16.78
N CYS A 139 0.34 -6.79 16.33
CA CYS A 139 -0.50 -7.39 15.29
C CYS A 139 -1.34 -8.56 15.80
N ARG A 140 -2.31 -8.94 14.98
CA ARG A 140 -3.10 -10.15 15.07
C ARG A 140 -2.92 -10.99 13.81
N GLU A 141 -3.55 -12.14 13.79
CA GLU A 141 -3.70 -12.96 12.60
C GLU A 141 -5.18 -12.98 12.21
N ALA A 142 -5.47 -12.64 10.96
CA ALA A 142 -6.80 -12.72 10.40
C ALA A 142 -6.91 -13.99 9.56
N HIS A 143 -7.88 -14.85 9.85
CA HIS A 143 -8.33 -15.91 8.97
C HIS A 143 -9.61 -15.47 8.28
N PHE A 144 -9.70 -15.64 6.98
CA PHE A 144 -10.87 -15.22 6.22
C PHE A 144 -11.07 -16.09 4.99
N THR A 145 -12.30 -16.16 4.52
CA THR A 145 -12.69 -16.78 3.26
C THR A 145 -12.88 -15.71 2.21
N ASN A 146 -12.22 -15.86 1.06
CA ASN A 146 -12.39 -15.03 -0.12
C ASN A 146 -12.57 -15.94 -1.33
N ASN A 147 -13.64 -15.75 -2.12
CA ASN A 147 -13.98 -16.60 -3.26
C ASN A 147 -13.99 -18.11 -2.94
N GLY A 148 -14.57 -18.48 -1.80
CA GLY A 148 -14.65 -19.88 -1.35
C GLY A 148 -13.32 -20.51 -0.91
N LYS A 149 -12.22 -19.76 -0.91
CA LYS A 149 -10.91 -20.21 -0.41
C LYS A 149 -10.59 -19.55 0.92
N ARG A 150 -10.06 -20.34 1.85
CA ARG A 150 -9.62 -19.85 3.16
C ARG A 150 -8.18 -19.34 3.07
N TYR A 151 -7.96 -18.17 3.64
CA TYR A 151 -6.69 -17.46 3.69
C TYR A 151 -6.38 -17.05 5.12
N PHE A 152 -5.12 -16.70 5.35
CA PHE A 152 -4.68 -16.07 6.59
C PHE A 152 -3.60 -15.01 6.30
N ALA A 153 -3.58 -13.97 7.12
CA ALA A 153 -2.66 -12.86 6.99
C ALA A 153 -2.38 -12.20 8.34
N ILE A 154 -1.25 -11.50 8.44
CA ILE A 154 -0.99 -10.57 9.54
C ILE A 154 -2.04 -9.47 9.43
N ALA A 155 -2.65 -9.11 10.54
CA ALA A 155 -3.67 -8.08 10.64
C ALA A 155 -3.22 -7.00 11.62
N PHE A 156 -3.07 -5.77 11.12
CA PHE A 156 -2.71 -4.61 11.91
C PHE A 156 -3.94 -3.72 12.09
N PRO A 157 -4.43 -3.53 13.32
CA PRO A 157 -5.71 -2.86 13.57
C PRO A 157 -5.63 -1.35 13.33
N ASN A 158 -6.71 -0.76 12.83
CA ASN A 158 -6.87 0.69 12.69
C ASN A 158 -7.89 1.25 13.70
N ILE A 159 -8.02 2.58 13.76
CA ILE A 159 -8.86 3.25 14.77
C ILE A 159 -10.38 3.06 14.59
N SER A 160 -10.81 2.48 13.47
CA SER A 160 -12.23 2.26 13.16
C SER A 160 -12.61 0.77 13.14
N GLY A 161 -11.78 -0.10 13.73
CA GLY A 161 -12.05 -1.53 13.82
C GLY A 161 -11.79 -2.32 12.52
N GLY A 162 -11.23 -1.68 11.50
CA GLY A 162 -10.70 -2.36 10.31
C GLY A 162 -9.24 -2.78 10.51
N TYR A 163 -8.67 -3.41 9.49
CA TYR A 163 -7.30 -3.91 9.54
C TYR A 163 -6.56 -3.66 8.23
N GLU A 164 -5.28 -3.32 8.30
CA GLU A 164 -4.37 -3.59 7.20
C GLU A 164 -3.91 -5.03 7.28
N ILE A 165 -3.99 -5.77 6.17
CA ILE A 165 -3.62 -7.18 6.13
C ILE A 165 -2.48 -7.44 5.15
N ARG A 166 -1.56 -8.32 5.56
CA ARG A 166 -0.41 -8.70 4.74
C ARG A 166 0.05 -10.13 4.99
N ASN A 167 0.45 -10.81 3.91
CA ASN A 167 1.30 -11.99 3.98
C ASN A 167 2.35 -11.91 2.87
N ARG A 168 3.10 -13.01 2.64
CA ARG A 168 4.14 -13.05 1.62
C ARG A 168 3.63 -12.73 0.21
N TYR A 169 2.38 -13.08 -0.10
CA TYR A 169 1.82 -13.04 -1.45
C TYR A 169 0.82 -11.90 -1.66
N PHE A 170 0.32 -11.30 -0.59
CA PHE A 170 -0.81 -10.39 -0.63
C PHE A 170 -0.66 -9.23 0.36
N LYS A 171 -1.05 -8.04 -0.10
CA LYS A 171 -1.31 -6.85 0.73
C LYS A 171 -2.74 -6.40 0.45
N GLY A 172 -3.49 -6.09 1.50
CA GLY A 172 -4.84 -5.57 1.39
C GLY A 172 -5.30 -4.94 2.70
N CYS A 173 -6.60 -4.71 2.79
CA CYS A 173 -7.23 -4.18 3.99
C CYS A 173 -8.56 -4.89 4.24
N ILE A 174 -8.94 -5.05 5.50
CA ILE A 174 -10.29 -5.37 5.94
C ILE A 174 -10.94 -4.04 6.30
N ALA A 175 -12.08 -3.74 5.66
CA ALA A 175 -12.78 -2.50 5.86
C ALA A 175 -13.25 -2.31 7.32
N PRO A 176 -13.38 -1.06 7.79
CA PRO A 176 -13.11 0.19 7.09
C PRO A 176 -11.61 0.50 6.93
N LYS A 177 -11.22 1.20 5.86
CA LYS A 177 -9.86 1.74 5.74
C LYS A 177 -9.71 2.96 6.64
N GLU A 178 -8.79 2.88 7.60
CA GLU A 178 -8.40 4.03 8.40
C GLU A 178 -6.91 4.04 8.80
N ILE A 179 -6.43 5.16 9.34
CA ILE A 179 -5.17 5.28 10.08
C ILE A 179 -5.19 4.43 11.35
N SER A 180 -4.02 4.12 11.87
CA SER A 180 -3.84 3.56 13.20
C SER A 180 -3.22 4.61 14.10
N HIS A 181 -3.74 4.79 15.31
CA HIS A 181 -3.22 5.74 16.30
C HIS A 181 -2.92 5.00 17.60
N ILE A 182 -1.64 4.72 17.84
CA ILE A 182 -1.15 4.03 19.03
C ILE A 182 -0.77 5.07 20.08
N ARG A 183 -1.62 5.24 21.09
CA ARG A 183 -1.38 6.16 22.21
C ARG A 183 -0.87 5.41 23.43
N GLN A 184 0.09 6.02 24.12
CA GLN A 184 0.59 5.51 25.38
C GLN A 184 -0.40 5.78 26.52
N SER A 185 -0.45 4.87 27.50
CA SER A 185 -1.26 5.07 28.70
C SER A 185 -0.69 6.20 29.58
N GLY A 186 -1.57 7.00 30.18
CA GLY A 186 -1.21 8.07 31.09
C GLY A 186 -1.10 9.43 30.40
N GLU A 187 -0.05 10.19 30.74
CA GLU A 187 0.11 11.57 30.28
C GLU A 187 0.23 11.68 28.74
N PRO A 188 -0.51 12.61 28.11
CA PRO A 188 -0.44 12.84 26.66
C PRO A 188 0.98 13.06 26.18
N ARG A 189 1.36 12.39 25.09
CA ARG A 189 2.69 12.55 24.52
C ARG A 189 2.75 13.80 23.67
N LYS A 190 3.85 14.54 23.80
CA LYS A 190 4.12 15.75 23.00
C LYS A 190 4.61 15.44 21.59
N ALA A 191 5.09 14.21 21.35
CA ALA A 191 5.63 13.78 20.08
C ALA A 191 4.83 12.62 19.48
N CYS A 192 4.60 12.68 18.17
CA CYS A 192 4.02 11.59 17.39
C CYS A 192 4.94 11.20 16.22
N TYR A 193 5.18 9.91 16.06
CA TYR A 193 5.97 9.36 14.95
C TYR A 193 5.02 8.76 13.91
N VAL A 194 5.09 9.27 12.69
CA VAL A 194 4.15 8.95 11.61
C VAL A 194 4.83 8.01 10.61
N PHE A 195 4.18 6.90 10.28
CA PHE A 195 4.67 5.90 9.34
C PHE A 195 3.68 5.76 8.17
N GLU A 196 4.20 5.54 6.96
CA GLU A 196 3.32 5.30 5.81
C GLU A 196 2.55 3.97 5.94
N GLY A 197 3.26 2.90 6.33
CA GLY A 197 2.70 1.57 6.53
C GLY A 197 3.14 0.91 7.85
N PHE A 198 2.41 -0.13 8.25
CA PHE A 198 2.69 -0.81 9.51
C PHE A 198 4.00 -1.61 9.50
N MET A 199 4.50 -2.01 8.32
CA MET A 199 5.79 -2.69 8.21
C MET A 199 6.94 -1.76 8.60
N ASP A 200 6.85 -0.47 8.24
CA ASP A 200 7.82 0.55 8.64
C ASP A 200 7.74 0.83 10.13
N TYR A 201 6.53 0.91 10.67
CA TYR A 201 6.32 1.00 12.12
C TYR A 201 6.99 -0.16 12.87
N LEU A 202 6.74 -1.42 12.47
CA LEU A 202 7.38 -2.59 13.08
C LEU A 202 8.90 -2.58 12.89
N SER A 203 9.38 -2.06 11.76
CA SER A 203 10.81 -1.92 11.48
C SER A 203 11.47 -0.91 12.41
N PHE A 204 10.81 0.23 12.65
CA PHE A 204 11.26 1.22 13.63
C PHE A 204 11.37 0.60 15.02
N LEU A 205 10.33 -0.10 15.48
CA LEU A 205 10.37 -0.73 16.80
C LEU A 205 11.52 -1.74 16.91
N THR A 206 11.75 -2.51 15.85
CA THR A 206 12.84 -3.49 15.78
C THR A 206 14.21 -2.80 15.84
N LEU A 207 14.46 -1.79 15.00
CA LEU A 207 15.71 -1.02 14.99
C LEU A 207 15.98 -0.35 16.33
N ARG A 208 14.93 0.19 16.96
CA ARG A 208 15.03 0.85 18.26
C ARG A 208 15.38 -0.14 19.37
N LEU A 209 14.78 -1.33 19.37
CA LEU A 209 15.14 -2.40 20.30
C LEU A 209 16.57 -2.89 20.11
N GLU A 210 17.01 -3.05 18.86
CA GLU A 210 18.38 -3.47 18.56
C GLU A 210 19.43 -2.42 18.98
N SER A 211 19.09 -1.13 18.82
CA SER A 211 20.00 -0.03 19.14
C SER A 211 20.07 0.24 20.65
N CYS A 212 18.95 0.11 21.36
CA CYS A 212 18.85 0.36 22.80
C CYS A 212 18.13 -0.79 23.53
N PRO A 213 18.72 -1.99 23.66
CA PRO A 213 18.01 -3.16 24.20
C PRO A 213 17.50 -2.99 25.64
N GLN A 214 18.24 -2.26 26.48
CA GLN A 214 17.89 -2.04 27.89
C GLN A 214 16.83 -0.95 28.07
N PHE A 215 16.73 -0.01 27.13
CA PHE A 215 15.81 1.11 27.20
C PHE A 215 15.40 1.53 25.79
N PRO A 216 14.56 0.73 25.09
CA PRO A 216 14.15 1.01 23.73
C PRO A 216 13.32 2.29 23.63
N ASP A 217 12.74 2.74 24.75
CA ASP A 217 12.03 4.01 24.83
C ASP A 217 10.84 4.08 23.86
N PHE A 218 9.97 3.06 23.92
CA PHE A 218 8.78 2.98 23.09
C PHE A 218 7.67 3.94 23.54
N ASP A 219 7.72 4.42 24.77
CA ASP A 219 6.56 5.01 25.43
C ASP A 219 6.68 6.53 25.60
N ARG A 220 7.77 7.18 25.14
CA ARG A 220 7.92 8.65 25.19
C ARG A 220 7.23 9.39 24.05
N GLN A 221 6.69 8.65 23.09
CA GLN A 221 5.98 9.15 21.91
C GLN A 221 4.77 8.28 21.63
N ASP A 222 3.80 8.88 20.96
CA ASP A 222 2.72 8.16 20.30
C ASP A 222 3.12 7.82 18.87
N TYR A 223 2.39 6.88 18.26
CA TYR A 223 2.63 6.46 16.89
C TYR A 223 1.38 6.61 16.06
N MET A 224 1.57 7.01 14.81
CA MET A 224 0.51 7.04 13.82
C MET A 224 0.97 6.28 12.59
N VAL A 225 0.12 5.39 12.10
CA VAL A 225 0.37 4.65 10.86
C VAL A 225 -0.72 5.04 9.88
N LEU A 226 -0.33 5.65 8.76
CA LEU A 226 -1.28 6.15 7.76
C LEU A 226 -2.06 5.01 7.11
N ASN A 227 -1.48 3.80 7.06
CA ASN A 227 -2.04 2.63 6.36
C ASN A 227 -2.22 2.85 4.84
N SER A 228 -1.70 3.97 4.33
CA SER A 228 -1.58 4.42 2.94
C SER A 228 -1.54 5.95 2.97
N VAL A 229 -0.74 6.57 2.09
CA VAL A 229 -0.78 8.03 1.86
C VAL A 229 -2.17 8.58 1.54
N ALA A 230 -3.11 7.74 1.08
CA ALA A 230 -4.49 8.14 0.83
C ALA A 230 -5.24 8.57 2.10
N ASN A 231 -4.75 8.21 3.29
CA ASN A 231 -5.35 8.58 4.58
C ASN A 231 -4.67 9.80 5.23
N VAL A 232 -3.75 10.51 4.56
CA VAL A 232 -3.08 11.69 5.14
C VAL A 232 -4.07 12.73 5.66
N SER A 233 -5.15 13.00 4.90
CA SER A 233 -6.19 13.95 5.31
C SER A 233 -6.86 13.58 6.65
N LYS A 234 -6.97 12.29 6.95
CA LYS A 234 -7.55 11.77 8.21
C LYS A 234 -6.56 11.84 9.37
N ALA A 235 -5.27 11.81 9.07
CA ALA A 235 -4.19 12.01 10.04
C ALA A 235 -4.01 13.47 10.47
N LEU A 236 -4.40 14.46 9.65
CA LEU A 236 -4.16 15.88 9.95
C LEU A 236 -4.75 16.27 11.32
N TYR A 237 -6.07 16.17 11.47
CA TYR A 237 -6.75 16.57 12.72
C TYR A 237 -6.12 15.96 14.00
N PRO A 238 -5.91 14.64 14.12
CA PRO A 238 -5.27 14.08 15.31
C PRO A 238 -3.81 14.51 15.48
N LEU A 239 -3.07 14.75 14.40
CA LEU A 239 -1.69 15.27 14.47
C LEU A 239 -1.62 16.68 15.08
N GLY A 240 -2.67 17.49 14.93
CA GLY A 240 -2.77 18.83 15.52
C GLY A 240 -2.68 18.87 17.06
N SER A 241 -2.72 17.72 17.74
CA SER A 241 -2.51 17.63 19.20
C SER A 241 -1.05 17.52 19.63
N TYR A 242 -0.12 17.28 18.70
CA TYR A 242 1.30 17.06 19.00
C TYR A 242 2.15 18.31 18.74
N GLU A 243 3.13 18.56 19.61
CA GLU A 243 4.12 19.63 19.45
C GLU A 243 5.21 19.25 18.43
N ARG A 244 5.55 17.96 18.38
CA ARG A 244 6.59 17.39 17.51
C ARG A 244 6.04 16.25 16.67
N ILE A 245 6.23 16.33 15.37
CA ILE A 245 5.80 15.31 14.41
C ILE A 245 7.04 14.82 13.67
N HIS A 246 7.30 13.52 13.71
CA HIS A 246 8.43 12.89 13.02
C HIS A 246 7.90 11.96 11.94
N CYS A 247 8.15 12.28 10.67
CA CYS A 247 7.60 11.56 9.53
C CYS A 247 8.61 10.55 8.99
N PHE A 248 8.26 9.27 9.07
CA PHE A 248 8.95 8.12 8.48
C PHE A 248 8.13 7.62 7.28
N LEU A 249 8.14 8.39 6.19
CA LEU A 249 7.40 8.10 4.96
C LEU A 249 8.34 7.59 3.87
N ASP A 250 7.81 6.86 2.89
CA ASP A 250 8.62 6.27 1.84
C ASP A 250 9.42 7.34 1.08
N ASN A 251 10.65 7.00 0.67
CA ASN A 251 11.52 7.78 -0.22
C ASN A 251 11.02 7.72 -1.68
N ASP A 252 9.73 7.88 -1.89
CA ASP A 252 9.10 7.99 -3.19
C ASP A 252 8.24 9.24 -3.30
N ARG A 253 7.69 9.48 -4.50
CA ARG A 253 6.89 10.66 -4.77
C ARG A 253 5.66 10.76 -3.86
N ALA A 254 5.03 9.63 -3.54
CA ALA A 254 3.82 9.60 -2.74
C ALA A 254 4.13 9.96 -1.28
N GLY A 255 5.21 9.41 -0.73
CA GLY A 255 5.70 9.78 0.61
C GLY A 255 6.09 11.25 0.72
N MET A 256 6.77 11.80 -0.29
CA MET A 256 7.12 13.23 -0.35
C MET A 256 5.88 14.15 -0.41
N GLU A 257 4.89 13.80 -1.23
CA GLU A 257 3.62 14.55 -1.32
C GLU A 257 2.83 14.49 -0.01
N ALA A 258 2.85 13.34 0.68
CA ALA A 258 2.23 13.18 2.00
C ALA A 258 2.93 14.06 3.07
N LEU A 259 4.27 14.10 3.08
CA LEU A 259 5.03 14.99 3.96
C LEU A 259 4.69 16.46 3.69
N GLN A 260 4.59 16.85 2.43
CA GLN A 260 4.27 18.23 2.05
C GLN A 260 2.86 18.64 2.51
N GLN A 261 1.88 17.74 2.46
CA GLN A 261 0.54 17.99 2.99
C GLN A 261 0.56 18.22 4.50
N ILE A 262 1.30 17.40 5.26
CA ILE A 262 1.44 17.58 6.72
C ILE A 262 2.15 18.90 7.04
N LYS A 263 3.22 19.23 6.31
CA LYS A 263 3.93 20.52 6.46
C LYS A 263 3.00 21.70 6.17
N LYS A 264 2.29 21.67 5.04
CA LYS A 264 1.37 22.74 4.66
C LYS A 264 0.37 23.08 5.78
N GLU A 265 -0.10 22.06 6.51
CA GLU A 265 -1.05 22.25 7.61
C GLU A 265 -0.38 22.78 8.90
N TYR A 266 0.83 22.30 9.24
CA TYR A 266 1.39 22.48 10.59
C TYR A 266 2.75 23.19 10.71
N ASP A 267 3.46 23.49 9.62
CA ASP A 267 4.85 24.02 9.67
C ASP A 267 4.96 25.34 10.47
N ASN A 268 3.90 26.15 10.47
CA ASN A 268 3.87 27.43 11.18
C ASN A 268 3.65 27.31 12.70
N ALA A 269 3.21 26.15 13.17
CA ALA A 269 2.81 25.96 14.56
C ALA A 269 3.60 24.86 15.26
N ARG A 270 4.13 23.87 14.52
CA ARG A 270 4.66 22.61 15.07
C ARG A 270 6.02 22.28 14.49
N TYR A 271 6.82 21.57 15.27
CA TYR A 271 8.08 21.06 14.79
C TYR A 271 7.86 19.77 13.97
N ILE A 272 8.15 19.83 12.68
CA ILE A 272 8.02 18.69 11.76
C ILE A 272 9.40 18.25 11.31
N ARG A 273 9.75 16.99 11.58
CA ARG A 273 11.00 16.38 11.14
C ARG A 273 10.74 15.32 10.08
N ASP A 274 11.35 15.49 8.92
CA ASP A 274 11.49 14.43 7.94
C ASP A 274 12.57 13.45 8.40
N ALA A 275 12.22 12.20 8.65
CA ALA A 275 13.13 11.15 9.09
C ALA A 275 13.69 10.30 7.93
N SER A 276 13.26 10.55 6.69
CA SER A 276 13.63 9.77 5.51
C SER A 276 15.13 9.73 5.23
N HIS A 277 15.85 10.80 5.62
CA HIS A 277 17.31 10.87 5.56
C HIS A 277 18.04 9.75 6.33
N ILE A 278 17.41 9.17 7.36
CA ILE A 278 18.01 8.08 8.17
C ILE A 278 18.20 6.80 7.35
N TYR A 279 17.32 6.57 6.37
CA TYR A 279 17.33 5.42 5.47
C TYR A 279 17.53 5.85 4.01
N SER A 280 18.35 6.89 3.81
CA SER A 280 18.86 7.29 2.51
C SER A 280 19.38 6.08 1.71
N GLY A 281 19.00 6.00 0.44
CA GLY A 281 19.34 4.87 -0.45
C GLY A 281 18.47 3.62 -0.26
N CYS A 282 17.43 3.69 0.57
CA CYS A 282 16.38 2.68 0.69
C CYS A 282 15.02 3.31 0.38
N LYS A 283 14.12 2.55 -0.23
CA LYS A 283 12.76 3.02 -0.51
C LYS A 283 12.02 3.31 0.79
N ASP A 284 12.08 2.39 1.74
CA ASP A 284 11.31 2.47 2.99
C ASP A 284 12.16 2.00 4.18
N LEU A 285 11.62 2.14 5.40
CA LEU A 285 12.34 1.79 6.62
C LEU A 285 12.53 0.28 6.75
N ASN A 286 11.62 -0.53 6.19
CA ASN A 286 11.75 -1.98 6.20
C ASN A 286 12.85 -2.50 5.27
N GLU A 287 13.07 -1.89 4.11
CA GLU A 287 14.20 -2.17 3.23
C GLU A 287 15.52 -1.84 3.93
N TYR A 288 15.57 -0.71 4.63
CA TYR A 288 16.75 -0.33 5.42
C TYR A 288 17.08 -1.35 6.53
N LEU A 289 16.07 -1.81 7.27
CA LEU A 289 16.23 -2.85 8.28
C LEU A 289 16.79 -4.16 7.68
N GLN A 290 16.27 -4.59 6.52
CA GLN A 290 16.77 -5.78 5.83
C GLN A 290 18.25 -5.62 5.42
N LYS A 291 18.65 -4.48 4.84
CA LYS A 291 20.05 -4.20 4.49
C LYS A 291 20.98 -4.18 5.70
N GLN A 292 20.52 -3.65 6.84
CA GLN A 292 21.29 -3.70 8.09
C GLN A 292 21.50 -5.15 8.56
N ALA A 293 20.46 -5.98 8.51
CA ALA A 293 20.55 -7.38 8.90
C ALA A 293 21.50 -8.17 8.00
N GLU A 294 21.49 -7.92 6.68
CA GLU A 294 22.43 -8.52 5.72
C GLU A 294 23.88 -8.12 6.00
N THR A 295 24.13 -6.82 6.21
CA THR A 295 25.46 -6.31 6.56
C THR A 295 25.98 -6.95 7.86
N LYS A 296 25.14 -7.10 8.88
CA LYS A 296 25.50 -7.78 10.14
C LYS A 296 25.84 -9.25 9.92
N LYS A 297 25.07 -9.97 9.09
CA LYS A 297 25.35 -11.39 8.75
C LYS A 297 26.68 -11.54 8.00
N GLN A 298 26.98 -10.65 7.06
CA GLN A 298 28.26 -10.66 6.33
C GLN A 298 29.44 -10.38 7.27
N ALA A 299 29.33 -9.38 8.15
CA ALA A 299 30.37 -9.07 9.13
C ALA A 299 30.65 -10.24 10.10
N GLN A 300 29.60 -10.96 10.53
CA GLN A 300 29.76 -12.13 11.40
C GLN A 300 30.40 -13.32 10.68
N SER A 301 30.02 -13.59 9.43
CA SER A 301 30.60 -14.68 8.65
C SER A 301 32.05 -14.44 8.23
N ILE A 302 32.47 -13.17 8.09
CA ILE A 302 33.88 -12.81 7.94
C ILE A 302 34.66 -13.09 9.25
N LYS A 303 34.11 -12.70 10.43
CA LYS A 303 34.76 -12.94 11.73
C LYS A 303 34.94 -14.43 12.06
N VAL A 304 34.02 -15.30 11.64
CA VAL A 304 34.10 -16.76 11.89
C VAL A 304 35.15 -17.43 10.99
N LYS A 305 35.51 -16.85 9.84
CA LYS A 305 36.50 -17.42 8.91
C LYS A 305 37.95 -17.07 9.27
N THR A 306 38.20 -16.17 10.22
CA THR A 306 39.55 -15.83 10.68
C THR A 306 39.86 -16.61 11.97
N PRO A 307 40.79 -17.58 11.98
CA PRO A 307 41.13 -18.31 13.20
C PRO A 307 41.76 -17.36 14.23
N PRO A 308 41.61 -17.60 15.55
CA PRO A 308 42.38 -16.86 16.54
C PRO A 308 43.87 -17.16 16.32
N ASN A 309 44.67 -16.11 16.15
CA ASN A 309 46.13 -16.23 16.09
C ASN A 309 46.59 -17.03 17.30
N LYS A 310 47.18 -18.22 17.07
CA LYS A 310 47.87 -18.97 18.11
C LYS A 310 49.00 -18.08 18.64
N PRO A 311 49.12 -17.84 19.96
CA PRO A 311 50.28 -17.16 20.50
C PRO A 311 51.51 -18.02 20.19
N GLY A 312 52.49 -17.42 19.51
CA GLY A 312 53.73 -18.07 19.10
C GLY A 312 54.41 -18.72 20.29
N GLY A 313 54.62 -20.03 20.19
CA GLY A 313 55.34 -20.81 21.18
C GLY A 313 56.78 -20.34 21.33
N PHE A 314 57.21 -20.25 22.59
CA PHE A 314 58.60 -20.25 23.00
C PHE A 314 59.41 -21.32 22.25
N ARG A 315 60.62 -20.97 21.81
CA ARG A 315 61.75 -21.89 21.74
C ARG A 315 63.05 -21.18 22.14
N LEU A 316 63.59 -21.72 23.24
CA LEU A 316 64.95 -21.72 23.83
C LEU A 316 65.98 -20.71 23.34
#